data_AF-A0A930U8T7-F1
#
_entry.id   AF-A0A930U8T7-F1
#
_cell.length_a   1.000
_cell.length_b   1.000
_cell.length_c   1.000
_cell.angle_alpha   90.00
_cell.angle_beta   90.00
_cell.angle_gamma   90.00
#
_symmetry.space_group_name_H-M   'P 1'
#
loop_
_entity.id
_entity.type
_entity.pdbx_description
1 polymer ?
#
loop_
_entity_poly.entity_id
_entity_poly.type
_entity_poly.pdbx_seq_one_letter_code
_entity_poly.pdbx_strand_id
1 'polypeptide(L)'
;MLSINVVAGTVLALGVGFALRPVPTQAQSQADADQNAALQAVAKMMEGQRTYYQKNGQFKAVVSDLQQDFGITLPATFNYAVRTSAEAAYSYVIPAQSTPYTGQLKAYAGAAFLTPNQNPKITTIICQNTMTGQVRPADPTLARSTNLADPKILTVQCGDYSVQVPMSKVNE
;
A
#
# COMPACT_ATOMS: atom_id res chain seq x y z
N MET A 1 47.05 -37.56 21.67
CA MET A 1 47.84 -37.39 20.44
C MET A 1 47.40 -36.08 19.82
N LEU A 2 48.12 -34.98 20.14
CA LEU A 2 49.05 -34.24 19.26
C LEU A 2 48.30 -33.56 18.08
N SER A 3 48.33 -32.24 17.82
CA SER A 3 49.09 -31.11 18.37
C SER A 3 48.34 -29.80 18.08
N ILE A 4 48.54 -28.83 18.95
CA ILE A 4 48.17 -27.42 18.82
C ILE A 4 49.08 -26.74 17.78
N ASN A 5 48.52 -25.87 16.93
CA ASN A 5 49.28 -24.77 16.30
C ASN A 5 48.55 -23.46 16.57
N VAL A 6 49.04 -22.74 17.58
CA VAL A 6 48.79 -21.31 17.81
C VAL A 6 49.73 -20.56 16.87
N VAL A 7 49.20 -19.72 15.99
CA VAL A 7 49.98 -18.66 15.35
C VAL A 7 49.57 -17.34 15.98
N ALA A 8 50.35 -16.93 16.98
CA ALA A 8 50.30 -15.59 17.54
C ALA A 8 50.97 -14.63 16.53
N GLY A 9 50.15 -13.96 15.73
CA GLY A 9 50.58 -12.87 14.87
C GLY A 9 50.28 -11.53 15.53
N THR A 10 51.28 -10.93 16.18
CA THR A 10 51.21 -9.55 16.68
C THR A 10 51.22 -8.60 15.47
N VAL A 11 50.05 -8.07 15.11
CA VAL A 11 49.94 -6.97 14.15
C VAL A 11 49.61 -5.70 14.92
N LEU A 12 50.64 -4.89 15.19
CA LEU A 12 50.46 -3.46 15.40
C LEU A 12 50.01 -2.86 14.07
N ALA A 13 48.73 -2.51 13.96
CA ALA A 13 48.23 -1.64 12.90
C ALA A 13 47.43 -0.50 13.54
N LEU A 14 47.95 0.71 13.29
CA LEU A 14 47.39 2.01 13.59
C LEU A 14 45.89 2.08 13.20
N GLY A 15 45.10 2.70 14.06
CA GLY A 15 43.64 2.79 13.95
C GLY A 15 43.17 3.28 12.59
N VAL A 16 42.50 2.39 11.87
CA VAL A 16 41.61 2.74 10.75
C VAL A 16 40.22 2.37 11.23
N GLY A 17 39.41 3.36 11.56
CA GLY A 17 38.03 3.16 11.95
C GLY A 17 37.26 2.56 10.78
N PHE A 18 37.13 1.23 10.75
CA PHE A 18 36.17 0.55 9.90
C PHE A 18 34.77 0.93 10.38
N ALA A 19 34.21 1.96 9.77
CA ALA A 19 32.78 2.25 9.87
C ALA A 19 32.04 1.03 9.30
N LEU A 20 31.60 0.12 10.18
CA LEU A 20 30.71 -0.97 9.84
C LEU A 20 29.39 -0.35 9.34
N ARG A 21 29.27 -0.20 8.01
CA ARG A 21 28.00 0.15 7.38
C ARG A 21 27.08 -1.06 7.56
N PRO A 22 25.91 -0.93 8.20
CA PRO A 22 24.97 -2.03 8.30
C PRO A 22 24.53 -2.42 6.89
N VAL A 23 24.84 -3.65 6.48
CA VAL A 23 24.30 -4.23 5.25
C VAL A 23 22.83 -4.55 5.52
N PRO A 24 21.88 -4.00 4.74
CA PRO A 24 20.48 -4.37 4.91
C PRO A 24 20.34 -5.89 4.73
N THR A 25 19.62 -6.52 5.66
CA THR A 25 19.40 -7.97 5.59
C THR A 25 18.52 -8.30 4.38
N GLN A 26 18.71 -9.48 3.79
CA GLN A 26 17.92 -9.97 2.65
C GLN A 26 16.40 -9.95 2.91
N ALA A 27 16.00 -10.11 4.18
CA ALA A 27 14.59 -10.01 4.60
C ALA A 27 14.02 -8.60 4.44
N GLN A 28 14.80 -7.56 4.79
CA GLN A 28 14.38 -6.15 4.65
C GLN A 28 14.17 -5.79 3.17
N SER A 29 15.10 -6.21 2.30
CA SER A 29 14.98 -5.94 0.86
C SER A 29 13.77 -6.62 0.22
N GLN A 30 13.39 -7.80 0.72
CA GLN A 30 12.19 -8.48 0.23
C GLN A 30 10.91 -7.80 0.73
N ALA A 31 10.86 -7.39 2.00
CA ALA A 31 9.72 -6.67 2.55
C ALA A 31 9.44 -5.37 1.77
N ASP A 32 10.49 -4.62 1.42
CA ASP A 32 10.37 -3.39 0.62
C ASP A 32 9.84 -3.66 -0.80
N ALA A 33 10.33 -4.73 -1.45
CA ALA A 33 9.87 -5.14 -2.77
C ALA A 33 8.38 -5.53 -2.75
N ASP A 34 7.98 -6.33 -1.77
CA ASP A 34 6.60 -6.78 -1.60
C ASP A 34 5.66 -5.62 -1.24
N GLN A 35 6.10 -4.70 -0.38
CA GLN A 35 5.36 -3.48 -0.06
C GLN A 35 5.09 -2.63 -1.31
N ASN A 36 6.10 -2.49 -2.18
CA ASN A 36 5.95 -1.76 -3.45
C ASN A 36 5.02 -2.49 -4.43
N ALA A 37 5.13 -3.82 -4.54
CA ALA A 37 4.24 -4.62 -5.37
C ALA A 37 2.78 -4.52 -4.90
N ALA A 38 2.54 -4.52 -3.59
CA ALA A 38 1.23 -4.29 -3.00
C ALA A 38 0.66 -2.90 -3.31
N LEU A 39 1.50 -1.87 -3.28
CA LEU A 39 1.12 -0.52 -3.68
C LEU A 39 0.71 -0.44 -5.15
N GLN A 40 1.47 -1.08 -6.05
CA GLN A 40 1.12 -1.15 -7.47
C GLN A 40 -0.19 -1.90 -7.69
N ALA A 41 -0.41 -3.00 -6.96
CA ALA A 41 -1.65 -3.78 -7.02
C ALA A 41 -2.87 -2.91 -6.64
N VAL A 42 -2.84 -2.23 -5.49
CA VAL A 42 -3.97 -1.36 -5.09
C VAL A 42 -4.16 -0.18 -6.05
N ALA A 43 -3.08 0.39 -6.60
CA ALA A 43 -3.18 1.45 -7.60
C ALA A 43 -3.86 0.96 -8.89
N LYS A 44 -3.51 -0.23 -9.36
CA LYS A 44 -4.16 -0.87 -10.52
C LYS A 44 -5.60 -1.25 -10.22
N MET A 45 -5.93 -1.67 -8.99
CA MET A 45 -7.32 -1.88 -8.58
C MET A 45 -8.11 -0.56 -8.64
N MET A 46 -7.53 0.57 -8.24
CA MET A 46 -8.19 1.89 -8.33
C MET A 46 -8.41 2.33 -9.79
N GLU A 47 -7.41 2.15 -10.66
CA GLU A 47 -7.54 2.35 -12.11
C GLU A 47 -8.63 1.47 -12.72
N GLY A 48 -8.68 0.20 -12.31
CA GLY A 48 -9.68 -0.76 -12.74
C GLY A 48 -11.09 -0.37 -12.31
N GLN A 49 -11.28 0.08 -11.06
CA GLN A 49 -12.59 0.56 -10.59
C GLN A 49 -13.08 1.76 -11.38
N ARG A 50 -12.20 2.75 -11.63
CA ARG A 50 -12.55 3.94 -12.44
C ARG A 50 -12.96 3.55 -13.86
N THR A 51 -12.09 2.79 -14.54
CA THR A 51 -12.32 2.36 -15.92
C THR A 51 -13.57 1.50 -16.04
N TYR A 52 -13.78 0.57 -15.11
CA TYR A 52 -14.94 -0.31 -15.14
C TYR A 52 -16.24 0.45 -14.89
N TYR A 53 -16.25 1.39 -13.94
CA TYR A 53 -17.43 2.22 -13.68
C TYR A 53 -17.77 3.10 -14.89
N GLN A 54 -16.78 3.76 -15.50
CA GLN A 54 -16.99 4.58 -16.69
C GLN A 54 -17.65 3.80 -17.84
N LYS A 55 -17.32 2.51 -17.99
CA LYS A 55 -17.89 1.63 -19.02
C LYS A 55 -19.25 1.03 -18.64
N ASN A 56 -19.47 0.68 -17.38
CA ASN A 56 -20.59 -0.18 -16.97
C ASN A 56 -21.59 0.50 -16.02
N GLY A 57 -21.30 1.72 -15.55
CA GLY A 57 -22.15 2.47 -14.63
C GLY A 57 -22.23 1.90 -13.20
N GLN A 58 -21.35 0.96 -12.84
CA GLN A 58 -21.29 0.35 -11.52
C GLN A 58 -19.86 -0.08 -11.17
N PHE A 59 -19.57 -0.16 -9.88
CA PHE A 59 -18.28 -0.68 -9.39
C PHE A 59 -18.22 -2.20 -9.40
N LYS A 60 -17.01 -2.73 -9.47
CA LYS A 60 -16.76 -4.17 -9.55
C LYS A 60 -16.35 -4.75 -8.20
N ALA A 61 -17.11 -5.70 -7.66
CA ALA A 61 -16.90 -6.23 -6.32
C ALA A 61 -15.90 -7.41 -6.26
N VAL A 62 -15.70 -8.12 -7.36
CA VAL A 62 -14.93 -9.37 -7.37
C VAL A 62 -13.47 -9.10 -7.70
N VAL A 63 -12.56 -9.44 -6.79
CA VAL A 63 -11.11 -9.22 -6.93
C VAL A 63 -10.53 -9.99 -8.13
N SER A 64 -10.88 -11.26 -8.30
CA SER A 64 -10.38 -12.09 -9.41
C SER A 64 -10.71 -11.49 -10.77
N ASP A 65 -11.90 -10.92 -10.89
CA ASP A 65 -12.33 -10.33 -12.16
C ASP A 65 -11.62 -9.00 -12.42
N LEU A 66 -11.35 -8.19 -11.39
CA LEU A 66 -10.49 -7.00 -11.53
C LEU A 66 -9.07 -7.40 -11.94
N GLN A 67 -8.54 -8.45 -11.34
CA GLN A 67 -7.23 -9.00 -11.69
C GLN A 67 -7.18 -9.43 -13.16
N GLN A 68 -8.20 -10.18 -13.62
CA GLN A 68 -8.28 -10.66 -14.99
C GLN A 68 -8.46 -9.51 -15.99
N ASP A 69 -9.41 -8.60 -15.75
CA ASP A 69 -9.77 -7.55 -16.70
C ASP A 69 -8.69 -6.48 -16.85
N PHE A 70 -7.90 -6.24 -15.79
CA PHE A 70 -6.91 -5.16 -15.73
C PHE A 70 -5.46 -5.64 -15.58
N GLY A 71 -5.21 -6.95 -15.68
CA GLY A 71 -3.88 -7.54 -15.64
C GLY A 71 -3.14 -7.26 -14.33
N ILE A 72 -3.82 -7.35 -13.18
CA ILE A 72 -3.26 -7.01 -11.88
C ILE A 72 -2.48 -8.19 -11.31
N THR A 73 -1.20 -8.00 -11.03
CA THR A 73 -0.42 -8.97 -10.24
C THR A 73 -0.71 -8.76 -8.76
N LEU A 74 -1.20 -9.81 -8.08
CA LEU A 74 -1.52 -9.80 -6.66
C LEU A 74 -0.48 -10.63 -5.87
N PRO A 75 0.52 -9.99 -5.23
CA PRO A 75 1.47 -10.67 -4.35
C PRO A 75 0.80 -11.56 -3.30
N ALA A 76 1.23 -12.82 -3.19
CA ALA A 76 0.72 -13.77 -2.20
C ALA A 76 1.05 -13.38 -0.73
N THR A 77 1.90 -12.38 -0.53
CA THR A 77 2.23 -11.81 0.78
C THR A 77 1.18 -10.84 1.32
N PHE A 78 0.10 -10.63 0.57
CA PHE A 78 -1.04 -9.83 0.98
C PHE A 78 -2.36 -10.55 0.67
N ASN A 79 -3.38 -10.24 1.47
CA ASN A 79 -4.76 -10.56 1.25
C ASN A 79 -5.47 -9.37 0.61
N TYR A 80 -6.42 -9.66 -0.28
CA TYR A 80 -7.14 -8.67 -1.07
C TYR A 80 -8.64 -8.80 -0.83
N ALA A 81 -9.30 -7.66 -0.66
CA ALA A 81 -10.75 -7.62 -0.59
C ALA A 81 -11.26 -6.37 -1.29
N VAL A 82 -12.44 -6.47 -1.89
CA VAL A 82 -13.16 -5.32 -2.42
C VAL A 82 -14.54 -5.28 -1.80
N ARG A 83 -14.95 -4.07 -1.39
CA ARG A 83 -16.32 -3.79 -0.97
C ARG A 83 -16.84 -2.64 -1.82
N THR A 84 -18.02 -2.81 -2.39
CA THR A 84 -18.66 -1.78 -3.21
C THR A 84 -19.96 -1.30 -2.57
N SER A 85 -20.37 -0.12 -3.00
CA SER A 85 -21.65 0.52 -2.78
C SER A 85 -22.08 1.19 -4.09
N ALA A 86 -23.22 1.87 -4.12
CA ALA A 86 -23.62 2.63 -5.30
C ALA A 86 -22.66 3.80 -5.57
N GLU A 87 -22.09 4.42 -4.53
CA GLU A 87 -21.30 5.64 -4.64
C GLU A 87 -19.78 5.43 -4.47
N ALA A 88 -19.34 4.25 -4.05
CA ALA A 88 -17.93 3.99 -3.82
C ALA A 88 -17.51 2.53 -3.97
N ALA A 89 -16.26 2.32 -4.32
CA ALA A 89 -15.54 1.05 -4.19
C ALA A 89 -14.33 1.19 -3.28
N TYR A 90 -14.17 0.26 -2.36
CA TYR A 90 -13.05 0.18 -1.42
C TYR A 90 -12.24 -1.07 -1.72
N SER A 91 -10.93 -0.94 -1.95
CA SER A 91 -10.00 -2.05 -2.12
C SER A 91 -9.04 -2.10 -0.94
N TYR A 92 -8.95 -3.24 -0.28
CA TYR A 92 -8.06 -3.47 0.85
C TYR A 92 -6.93 -4.40 0.45
N VAL A 93 -5.71 -4.05 0.87
CA VAL A 93 -4.51 -4.87 0.69
C VAL A 93 -3.84 -4.99 2.05
N ILE A 94 -3.95 -6.15 2.67
CA ILE A 94 -3.57 -6.38 4.07
C ILE A 94 -2.48 -7.45 4.09
N PRO A 95 -1.34 -7.27 4.77
CA PRO A 95 -0.30 -8.30 4.86
C PRO A 95 -0.87 -9.67 5.23
N ALA A 96 -0.37 -10.74 4.62
CA ALA A 96 -0.84 -12.09 4.92
C ALA A 96 -0.15 -12.61 6.19
N GLN A 97 -0.91 -13.34 7.02
CA GLN A 97 -0.38 -13.98 8.24
C GLN A 97 0.70 -15.02 7.93
N SER A 98 0.65 -15.63 6.75
CA SER A 98 1.64 -16.59 6.27
C SER A 98 2.99 -15.97 5.90
N THR A 99 3.08 -14.63 5.79
CA THR A 99 4.32 -13.94 5.40
C THR A 99 5.29 -13.85 6.59
N PRO A 100 6.55 -14.32 6.46
CA PRO A 100 7.50 -14.39 7.58
C PRO A 100 7.92 -13.02 8.13
N TYR A 101 7.69 -11.94 7.38
CA TYR A 101 7.96 -10.56 7.76
C TYR A 101 6.69 -9.70 7.76
N THR A 102 5.52 -10.28 8.08
CA THR A 102 4.23 -9.56 8.14
C THR A 102 4.31 -8.30 9.05
N GLY A 103 5.11 -8.36 10.13
CA GLY A 103 5.34 -7.24 11.05
C GLY A 103 6.19 -6.08 10.48
N GLN A 104 6.71 -6.22 9.27
CA GLN A 104 7.45 -5.19 8.53
C GLN A 104 6.60 -4.53 7.44
N LEU A 105 5.50 -5.18 7.03
CA LEU A 105 4.61 -4.72 5.97
C LEU A 105 3.48 -3.84 6.53
N LYS A 106 3.00 -2.90 5.73
CA LYS A 106 1.87 -2.00 6.06
C LYS A 106 0.71 -2.27 5.13
N ALA A 107 -0.50 -2.19 5.68
CA ALA A 107 -1.73 -2.35 4.91
C ALA A 107 -2.08 -1.07 4.13
N TYR A 108 -2.80 -1.26 3.01
CA TYR A 108 -3.38 -0.21 2.20
C TYR A 108 -4.90 -0.31 2.12
N ALA A 109 -5.56 0.84 2.04
CA ALA A 109 -6.94 0.97 1.61
C ALA A 109 -7.03 1.99 0.47
N GLY A 110 -7.43 1.53 -0.70
CA GLY A 110 -7.81 2.38 -1.83
C GLY A 110 -9.31 2.62 -1.82
N ALA A 111 -9.74 3.80 -2.23
CA ALA A 111 -11.15 4.05 -2.50
C ALA A 111 -11.34 4.83 -3.79
N ALA A 112 -12.37 4.47 -4.56
CA ALA A 112 -12.88 5.20 -5.72
C ALA A 112 -14.28 5.72 -5.38
N PHE A 113 -14.50 7.03 -5.45
CA PHE A 113 -15.75 7.69 -5.10
C PHE A 113 -16.38 8.36 -6.31
N LEU A 114 -17.70 8.25 -6.43
CA LEU A 114 -18.47 9.18 -7.23
C LEU A 114 -18.51 10.51 -6.52
N THR A 115 -18.01 11.57 -7.16
CA THR A 115 -18.16 12.92 -6.63
C THR A 115 -19.46 13.54 -7.17
N PRO A 116 -20.39 13.98 -6.31
CA PRO A 116 -21.64 14.59 -6.75
C PRO A 116 -21.40 15.88 -7.54
N ASN A 117 -22.30 16.17 -8.48
CA ASN A 117 -22.30 17.35 -9.37
C ASN A 117 -21.15 17.39 -10.40
N GLN A 118 -20.54 16.24 -10.71
CA GLN A 118 -19.49 16.11 -11.72
C GLN A 118 -19.75 14.82 -12.53
N ASN A 119 -19.60 14.86 -13.85
CA ASN A 119 -20.30 13.94 -14.77
C ASN A 119 -19.39 12.88 -15.43
N PRO A 120 -19.50 11.60 -15.07
CA PRO A 120 -19.27 11.12 -13.70
C PRO A 120 -17.79 11.32 -13.35
N LYS A 121 -17.51 12.17 -12.36
CA LYS A 121 -16.14 12.32 -11.88
C LYS A 121 -15.86 11.28 -10.81
N ILE A 122 -14.83 10.48 -11.04
CA ILE A 122 -14.40 9.48 -10.07
C ILE A 122 -13.11 9.96 -9.45
N THR A 123 -13.16 10.21 -8.15
CA THR A 123 -11.96 10.56 -7.37
C THR A 123 -11.45 9.31 -6.66
N THR A 124 -10.17 9.00 -6.83
CA THR A 124 -9.51 7.93 -6.06
C THR A 124 -8.56 8.47 -5.00
N ILE A 125 -8.30 7.66 -3.98
CA ILE A 125 -7.26 7.87 -2.98
C ILE A 125 -6.69 6.52 -2.57
N ILE A 126 -5.40 6.47 -2.21
CA ILE A 126 -4.80 5.33 -1.53
C ILE A 126 -4.28 5.80 -0.18
N CYS A 127 -4.65 5.08 0.86
CA CYS A 127 -4.28 5.29 2.24
C CYS A 127 -3.42 4.13 2.72
N GLN A 128 -2.35 4.43 3.46
CA GLN A 128 -1.43 3.46 4.04
C GLN A 128 -1.49 3.59 5.56
N ASN A 129 -1.57 2.46 6.26
CA ASN A 129 -1.49 2.47 7.72
C ASN A 129 -0.15 3.02 8.20
N THR A 130 -0.18 3.75 9.31
CA THR A 130 1.03 4.24 9.98
C THR A 130 1.78 3.10 10.68
N MET A 131 1.04 2.08 11.13
CA MET A 131 1.55 0.86 11.78
C MET A 131 1.70 -0.30 10.79
N THR A 132 2.62 -1.22 11.09
CA THR A 132 2.82 -2.47 10.34
C THR A 132 1.88 -3.58 10.84
N GLY A 133 1.81 -4.67 10.09
CA GLY A 133 1.02 -5.86 10.41
C GLY A 133 -0.37 -5.86 9.76
N GLN A 134 -1.26 -6.66 10.33
CA GLN A 134 -2.55 -7.04 9.71
C GLN A 134 -3.72 -6.15 10.11
N VAL A 135 -3.43 -4.94 10.60
CA VAL A 135 -4.50 -3.99 10.94
C VAL A 135 -5.16 -3.56 9.64
N ARG A 136 -6.48 -3.80 9.52
CA ARG A 136 -7.27 -3.26 8.41
C ARG A 136 -7.30 -1.73 8.54
N PRO A 137 -6.91 -0.97 7.51
CA PRO A 137 -7.05 0.48 7.53
C PRO A 137 -8.52 0.90 7.65
N ALA A 138 -8.77 2.03 8.31
CA ALA A 138 -10.08 2.66 8.26
C ALA A 138 -10.45 3.03 6.82
N ASP A 139 -11.75 3.04 6.53
CA ASP A 139 -12.24 3.38 5.21
C ASP A 139 -11.86 4.83 4.88
N PRO A 140 -11.27 5.10 3.70
CA PRO A 140 -11.19 6.46 3.20
C PRO A 140 -12.59 7.07 3.12
N THR A 141 -12.68 8.39 3.23
CA THR A 141 -13.97 9.09 3.23
C THR A 141 -13.98 10.21 2.20
N LEU A 142 -15.17 10.53 1.70
CA LEU A 142 -15.45 11.73 0.94
C LEU A 142 -16.05 12.76 1.91
N ALA A 143 -15.21 13.66 2.42
CA ALA A 143 -15.60 14.65 3.43
C ALA A 143 -15.63 16.05 2.83
N ARG A 144 -16.45 16.94 3.41
CA ARG A 144 -16.40 18.36 3.05
C ARG A 144 -15.03 18.93 3.37
N SER A 145 -14.54 19.77 2.47
CA SER A 145 -13.31 20.51 2.64
C SER A 145 -13.36 21.31 3.95
N THR A 146 -12.27 21.27 4.71
CA THR A 146 -12.07 22.14 5.87
C THR A 146 -11.70 23.57 5.46
N ASN A 147 -11.49 23.81 4.15
CA ASN A 147 -11.29 25.15 3.63
C ASN A 147 -12.61 25.93 3.71
N LEU A 148 -12.66 26.88 4.65
CA LEU A 148 -13.81 27.75 4.88
C LEU A 148 -14.13 28.68 3.70
N ALA A 149 -13.19 28.87 2.76
CA ALA A 149 -13.43 29.65 1.55
C ALA A 149 -14.31 28.92 0.53
N ASP A 150 -14.39 27.59 0.59
CA ASP A 150 -15.31 26.80 -0.23
C ASP A 150 -15.76 25.51 0.50
N PRO A 151 -16.75 25.62 1.40
CA PRO A 151 -17.25 24.50 2.20
C PRO A 151 -18.07 23.49 1.38
N LYS A 152 -18.29 23.74 0.08
CA LYS A 152 -19.02 22.85 -0.82
C LYS A 152 -18.09 21.87 -1.55
N ILE A 153 -16.78 22.11 -1.56
CA ILE A 153 -15.81 21.18 -2.14
C ILE A 153 -15.79 19.90 -1.31
N LEU A 154 -15.97 18.76 -1.97
CA LEU A 154 -15.73 17.45 -1.38
C LEU A 154 -14.28 17.05 -1.63
N THR A 155 -13.65 16.50 -0.59
CA THR A 155 -12.26 16.05 -0.62
C THR A 155 -12.19 14.62 -0.11
N VAL A 156 -11.36 13.80 -0.76
CA VAL A 156 -11.06 12.46 -0.27
C VAL A 156 -10.00 12.51 0.83
N GLN A 157 -10.24 11.77 1.90
CA GLN A 157 -9.43 11.77 3.12
C GLN A 157 -9.19 10.33 3.59
N CYS A 158 -8.02 10.09 4.18
CA CYS A 158 -7.75 8.82 4.84
C CYS A 158 -8.42 8.78 6.22
N GLY A 159 -8.90 7.61 6.61
CA GLY A 159 -9.42 7.39 7.96
C GLY A 159 -8.30 7.30 9.00
N ASP A 160 -8.69 7.05 10.24
CA ASP A 160 -7.79 7.01 11.39
C ASP A 160 -6.61 6.04 11.19
N TYR A 161 -5.46 6.43 11.75
CA TYR A 161 -4.20 5.68 11.70
C TYR A 161 -3.68 5.39 10.29
N SER A 162 -4.14 6.14 9.29
CA SER A 162 -3.67 6.06 7.92
C SER A 162 -3.23 7.41 7.38
N VAL A 163 -2.28 7.38 6.47
CA VAL A 163 -1.80 8.55 5.73
C VAL A 163 -1.99 8.35 4.25
N GLN A 164 -2.22 9.44 3.52
CA GLN A 164 -2.35 9.41 2.07
C GLN A 164 -1.00 9.02 1.45
N VAL A 165 -1.01 8.03 0.56
CA VAL A 165 0.15 7.74 -0.28
C VAL A 165 0.37 8.91 -1.26
N PRO A 166 1.59 9.46 -1.39
CA PRO A 166 1.86 10.58 -2.30
C PRO A 166 1.35 10.31 -3.72
N MET A 167 0.75 11.33 -4.34
CA MET A 167 0.21 11.27 -5.72
C MET A 167 -0.87 10.21 -5.98
N SER A 168 -1.42 9.57 -4.94
CA SER A 168 -2.51 8.58 -5.10
C SER A 168 -3.89 9.20 -5.34
N LYS A 169 -4.02 10.53 -5.14
CA LYS A 169 -5.25 11.26 -5.44
C LYS A 169 -5.35 11.51 -6.93
N VAL A 170 -6.33 10.87 -7.57
CA VAL A 170 -6.63 11.08 -8.99
C VAL A 170 -8.06 11.61 -9.09
N ASN A 171 -8.24 12.64 -9.89
CA ASN A 171 -9.52 13.32 -10.12
C ASN A 171 -9.74 13.33 -11.65
N GLU A 172 -10.71 12.56 -12.14
CA GLU A 172 -11.09 12.52 -13.57
C GLU A 172 -12.47 13.08 -13.78
#